data_AF-A0A0D7KM97-F1
#
_entry.id   AF-A0A0D7KM97-F1
#
_cell.length_a   1.000
_cell.length_b   1.000
_cell.length_c   1.000
_cell.angle_alpha   90.00
_cell.angle_beta   90.00
_cell.angle_gamma   90.00
#
_symmetry.space_group_name_H-M   'P 1'
#
loop_
_entity.id
_entity.type
_entity.pdbx_description
1 polymer ?
#
loop_
_entity_poly.entity_id
_entity_poly.type
_entity_poly.pdbx_seq_one_letter_code
_entity_poly.pdbx_strand_id
1 'polypeptide(L)'
;AQYQSALSEEDQALPSTEAEMKKKFVEKETTKLQQELNNVTIEIQRKEIAQKQKKVDVANYIAPSPGIFLYDDPNKIPQALKENDRIGKIVDLKKLQLVTLVGEQDVFRIKPGMAVEVKMNAMKNVKIKGKVLKVSKFAKAVSEEQRNNNQPAQFEVIIGLDVNENLIAGLSLTGQIETQRKENAIVVPTVAVMREKESVFVMIDKGNGQVERKEIKVGLETSEKTEVLEGLKEGDTVVLQ
;
A
#
# COMPACT_ATOMS: atom_id res chain seq x y z
N ALA A 1 13.97 109.66 -26.39
CA ALA A 1 12.80 108.77 -26.52
C ALA A 1 13.20 107.47 -27.23
N GLN A 2 14.11 106.68 -26.65
CA GLN A 2 14.59 105.42 -27.26
C GLN A 2 14.95 104.33 -26.23
N TYR A 3 14.63 104.55 -24.94
CA TYR A 3 14.87 103.57 -23.87
C TYR A 3 13.58 102.97 -23.28
N GLN A 4 12.40 103.45 -23.70
CA GLN A 4 11.11 102.91 -23.26
C GLN A 4 10.52 101.85 -24.19
N SER A 5 11.10 101.65 -25.37
CA SER A 5 10.65 100.64 -26.34
C SER A 5 11.37 99.30 -26.23
N ALA A 6 12.41 99.20 -25.39
CA ALA A 6 13.15 97.95 -25.17
C ALA A 6 12.66 97.17 -23.93
N LEU A 7 11.87 97.79 -23.06
CA LEU A 7 11.32 97.15 -21.85
C LEU A 7 9.94 96.50 -22.07
N SER A 8 9.36 96.61 -23.25
CA SER A 8 8.04 96.04 -23.58
C SER A 8 8.09 94.78 -24.44
N GLU A 9 9.25 94.40 -24.98
CA GLU A 9 9.41 93.18 -25.78
C GLU A 9 10.05 92.02 -25.01
N GLU A 10 10.67 92.29 -23.85
CA GLU A 10 11.34 91.25 -23.04
C GLU A 10 10.39 90.52 -22.07
N ASP A 11 9.16 91.01 -21.89
CA ASP A 11 8.12 90.39 -21.04
C ASP A 11 7.10 89.52 -21.82
N GLN A 12 7.19 89.44 -23.15
CA GLN A 12 6.25 88.65 -23.98
C GLN A 12 6.81 87.33 -24.52
N ALA A 13 8.07 86.99 -24.24
CA ALA A 13 8.70 85.75 -24.70
C ALA A 13 8.76 84.62 -23.65
N LEU A 14 8.11 84.78 -22.48
CA LEU A 14 8.05 83.78 -21.42
C LEU A 14 6.77 82.91 -21.34
N PRO A 15 5.59 83.24 -21.94
CA PRO A 15 4.41 82.37 -21.83
C PRO A 15 4.31 81.28 -22.92
N SER A 16 5.00 81.40 -24.06
CA SER A 16 4.96 80.40 -25.14
C SER A 16 5.77 79.15 -24.80
N THR A 17 6.87 79.30 -24.07
CA THR A 17 7.76 78.20 -23.67
C THR A 17 7.16 77.38 -22.53
N GLU A 18 6.45 78.00 -21.58
CA GLU A 18 5.86 77.27 -20.44
C GLU A 18 4.68 76.38 -20.87
N ALA A 19 3.83 76.87 -21.77
CA ALA A 19 2.70 76.11 -22.29
C ALA A 19 3.15 74.92 -23.16
N GLU A 20 4.17 75.12 -24.01
CA GLU A 20 4.75 74.04 -24.81
C GLU A 20 5.50 73.01 -23.94
N MET A 21 6.21 73.46 -22.91
CA MET A 21 6.88 72.58 -21.93
C MET A 21 5.87 71.76 -21.12
N LYS A 22 4.75 72.36 -20.69
CA LYS A 22 3.63 71.63 -20.07
C LYS A 22 3.01 70.61 -21.01
N LYS A 23 2.81 70.96 -22.29
CA LYS A 23 2.27 70.04 -23.30
C LYS A 23 3.22 68.85 -23.55
N LYS A 24 4.52 69.10 -23.70
CA LYS A 24 5.54 68.06 -23.84
C LYS A 24 5.67 67.19 -22.59
N PHE A 25 5.52 67.76 -21.40
CA PHE A 25 5.52 67.01 -20.14
C PHE A 25 4.31 66.08 -20.06
N VAL A 26 3.10 66.60 -20.36
CA VAL A 26 1.88 65.80 -20.44
C VAL A 26 2.03 64.69 -21.49
N GLU A 27 2.56 64.99 -22.67
CA GLU A 27 2.78 64.00 -23.74
C GLU A 27 3.80 62.91 -23.35
N LYS A 28 4.86 63.29 -22.62
CA LYS A 28 5.85 62.33 -22.10
C LYS A 28 5.25 61.43 -21.01
N GLU A 29 4.49 61.99 -20.08
CA GLU A 29 3.80 61.23 -19.04
C GLU A 29 2.71 60.33 -19.64
N THR A 30 1.92 60.80 -20.62
CA THR A 30 0.93 59.96 -21.31
C THR A 30 1.60 58.84 -22.10
N THR A 31 2.73 59.10 -22.76
CA THR A 31 3.50 58.06 -23.47
C THR A 31 4.06 57.03 -22.49
N LYS A 32 4.58 57.48 -21.34
CA LYS A 32 5.09 56.59 -20.28
C LYS A 32 3.97 55.74 -19.67
N LEU A 33 2.83 56.34 -19.34
CA LEU A 33 1.63 55.66 -18.88
C LEU A 33 1.13 54.65 -19.92
N GLN A 34 1.15 55.01 -21.22
CA GLN A 34 0.77 54.11 -22.30
C GLN A 34 1.73 52.92 -22.42
N GLN A 35 3.03 53.13 -22.22
CA GLN A 35 4.03 52.05 -22.19
C GLN A 35 3.84 51.14 -20.97
N GLU A 36 3.59 51.70 -19.79
CA GLU A 36 3.28 50.92 -18.58
C GLU A 36 1.99 50.11 -18.76
N LEU A 37 0.93 50.71 -19.32
CA LEU A 37 -0.32 50.01 -19.64
C LEU A 37 -0.11 48.88 -20.64
N ASN A 38 0.68 49.10 -21.69
CA ASN A 38 1.01 48.06 -22.65
C ASN A 38 1.82 46.92 -22.00
N ASN A 39 2.78 47.24 -21.12
CA ASN A 39 3.56 46.24 -20.40
C ASN A 39 2.67 45.40 -19.46
N VAL A 40 1.80 46.06 -18.69
CA VAL A 40 0.82 45.38 -17.82
C VAL A 40 -0.12 44.49 -18.65
N THR A 41 -0.58 44.97 -19.81
CA THR A 41 -1.44 44.20 -20.72
C THR A 41 -0.72 42.96 -21.26
N ILE A 42 0.55 43.09 -21.66
CA ILE A 42 1.39 41.97 -22.11
C ILE A 42 1.60 40.98 -20.96
N GLU A 43 1.80 41.43 -19.73
CA GLU A 43 1.91 40.55 -18.56
C GLU A 43 0.63 39.76 -18.29
N ILE A 44 -0.55 40.41 -18.38
CA ILE A 44 -1.85 39.75 -18.24
C ILE A 44 -2.02 38.68 -19.31
N GLN A 45 -1.77 39.02 -20.58
CA GLN A 45 -1.87 38.08 -21.69
C GLN A 45 -0.90 36.91 -21.54
N ARG A 46 0.34 37.17 -21.10
CA ARG A 46 1.32 36.11 -20.80
C ARG A 46 0.87 35.20 -19.67
N LYS A 47 0.28 35.75 -18.60
CA LYS A 47 -0.30 34.95 -17.51
C LYS A 47 -1.46 34.10 -18.00
N GLU A 48 -2.34 34.62 -18.85
CA GLU A 48 -3.43 33.85 -19.45
C GLU A 48 -2.93 32.73 -20.35
N ILE A 49 -1.95 33.00 -21.21
CA ILE A 49 -1.32 31.97 -22.06
C ILE A 49 -0.67 30.90 -21.18
N ALA A 50 0.09 31.29 -20.15
CA ALA A 50 0.71 30.34 -19.24
C ALA A 50 -0.33 29.47 -18.50
N GLN A 51 -1.48 30.04 -18.12
CA GLN A 51 -2.58 29.27 -17.52
C GLN A 51 -3.23 28.31 -18.53
N LYS A 52 -3.49 28.75 -19.77
CA LYS A 52 -4.04 27.89 -20.82
C LYS A 52 -3.08 26.77 -21.18
N GLN A 53 -1.77 27.06 -21.25
CA GLN A 53 -0.74 26.07 -21.49
C GLN A 53 -0.71 25.02 -20.39
N LYS A 54 -0.73 25.43 -19.11
CA LYS A 54 -0.84 24.50 -17.98
C LYS A 54 -2.09 23.61 -18.08
N LYS A 55 -3.23 24.16 -18.49
CA LYS A 55 -4.46 23.36 -18.69
C LYS A 55 -4.31 22.31 -19.79
N VAL A 56 -3.60 22.63 -20.88
CA VAL A 56 -3.29 21.68 -21.96
C VAL A 56 -2.30 20.62 -21.50
N ASP A 57 -1.26 21.02 -20.75
CA ASP A 57 -0.26 20.09 -20.24
C ASP A 57 -0.88 19.07 -19.27
N VAL A 58 -1.80 19.51 -18.42
CA VAL A 58 -2.56 18.63 -17.50
C VAL A 58 -3.59 17.76 -18.24
N ALA A 59 -4.09 18.20 -19.41
CA ALA A 59 -5.01 17.41 -20.22
C ALA A 59 -4.35 16.15 -20.81
N ASN A 60 -3.03 16.16 -20.98
CA ASN A 60 -2.29 15.00 -21.48
C ASN A 60 -1.75 14.16 -20.31
N TYR A 61 -2.63 13.32 -19.74
CA TYR A 61 -2.30 12.50 -18.57
C TYR A 61 -1.72 11.15 -18.98
N ILE A 62 -0.43 10.97 -18.76
CA ILE A 62 0.26 9.68 -18.95
C ILE A 62 0.18 8.83 -17.69
N ALA A 63 0.23 7.51 -17.85
CA ALA A 63 0.26 6.59 -16.72
C ALA A 63 1.50 6.86 -15.84
N PRO A 64 1.34 7.09 -14.52
CA PRO A 64 2.46 7.39 -13.63
C PRO A 64 3.39 6.20 -13.37
N SER A 65 2.97 4.98 -13.72
CA SER A 65 3.76 3.76 -13.54
C SER A 65 3.37 2.69 -14.57
N PRO A 66 4.30 1.79 -14.94
CA PRO A 66 3.99 0.65 -15.81
C PRO A 66 3.07 -0.34 -15.09
N GLY A 67 2.10 -0.91 -15.81
CA GLY A 67 1.18 -1.91 -15.28
C GLY A 67 -0.04 -2.07 -16.17
N ILE A 68 -1.03 -2.81 -15.67
CA ILE A 68 -2.32 -2.98 -16.33
C ILE A 68 -3.28 -1.94 -15.78
N PHE A 69 -3.80 -1.06 -16.64
CA PHE A 69 -4.84 -0.12 -16.25
C PHE A 69 -6.21 -0.79 -16.27
N LEU A 70 -6.92 -0.72 -15.15
CA LEU A 70 -8.29 -1.21 -14.99
C LEU A 70 -9.20 -0.02 -14.72
N TYR A 71 -10.23 0.14 -15.55
CA TYR A 71 -11.34 1.05 -15.26
C TYR A 71 -12.09 0.56 -14.02
N ASP A 72 -12.60 1.50 -13.21
CA ASP A 72 -13.46 1.13 -12.07
C ASP A 72 -14.79 0.51 -12.56
N ASP A 73 -15.32 0.97 -13.72
CA ASP A 73 -16.42 0.33 -14.43
C ASP A 73 -16.01 0.08 -15.91
N PRO A 74 -15.79 -1.18 -16.33
CA PRO A 74 -15.37 -1.49 -17.69
C PRO A 74 -16.42 -1.14 -18.76
N ASN A 75 -17.69 -0.95 -18.37
CA ASN A 75 -18.78 -0.61 -19.29
C ASN A 75 -19.07 0.90 -19.36
N LYS A 76 -18.41 1.71 -18.53
CA LYS A 76 -18.62 3.17 -18.49
C LYS A 76 -17.29 3.89 -18.61
N ILE A 77 -16.73 3.88 -19.81
CA ILE A 77 -15.60 4.75 -20.14
C ILE A 77 -16.10 6.20 -20.06
N PRO A 78 -15.60 7.02 -19.11
CA PRO A 78 -16.10 8.38 -18.93
C PRO A 78 -15.72 9.26 -20.13
N GLN A 79 -16.71 9.93 -20.72
CA GLN A 79 -16.51 10.86 -21.84
C GLN A 79 -16.13 12.27 -21.36
N ALA A 80 -16.46 12.61 -20.12
CA ALA A 80 -16.12 13.86 -19.47
C ALA A 80 -15.64 13.57 -18.06
N LEU A 81 -14.57 14.26 -17.66
CA LEU A 81 -13.94 14.11 -16.35
C LEU A 81 -13.90 15.48 -15.68
N LYS A 82 -14.20 15.50 -14.38
CA LYS A 82 -13.96 16.63 -13.51
C LYS A 82 -12.63 16.46 -12.80
N GLU A 83 -12.16 17.56 -12.23
CA GLU A 83 -10.97 17.54 -11.37
C GLU A 83 -11.22 16.59 -10.18
N ASN A 84 -10.25 15.71 -9.91
CA ASN A 84 -10.30 14.63 -8.90
C ASN A 84 -11.24 13.45 -9.19
N ASP A 85 -11.81 13.33 -10.39
CA ASP A 85 -12.55 12.12 -10.74
C ASP A 85 -11.61 10.90 -10.81
N ARG A 86 -11.99 9.84 -10.09
CA ARG A 86 -11.27 8.57 -10.14
C ARG A 86 -11.75 7.75 -11.33
N ILE A 87 -10.83 7.47 -12.26
CA ILE A 87 -11.12 6.75 -13.51
C ILE A 87 -10.90 5.23 -13.34
N GLY A 88 -9.93 4.86 -12.51
CA GLY A 88 -9.50 3.49 -12.37
C GLY A 88 -8.23 3.35 -11.55
N LYS A 89 -7.54 2.22 -11.76
CA LYS A 89 -6.34 1.83 -11.03
C LYS A 89 -5.34 1.17 -11.95
N ILE A 90 -4.05 1.36 -11.67
CA ILE A 90 -2.96 0.63 -12.33
C ILE A 90 -2.54 -0.51 -11.42
N VAL A 91 -2.55 -1.73 -11.94
CA VAL A 91 -2.16 -2.94 -11.21
C VAL A 91 -0.80 -3.40 -11.72
N ASP A 92 0.17 -3.51 -10.80
CA ASP A 92 1.47 -4.10 -11.06
C ASP A 92 1.46 -5.58 -10.62
N LEU A 93 1.48 -6.49 -11.60
CA LEU A 93 1.51 -7.94 -11.35
C LEU A 93 2.85 -8.43 -10.76
N LYS A 94 3.91 -7.62 -10.79
CA LYS A 94 5.20 -7.99 -10.22
C LYS A 94 5.26 -7.81 -8.70
N LYS A 95 4.29 -7.10 -8.11
CA LYS A 95 4.27 -6.75 -6.68
C LYS A 95 2.97 -7.20 -6.02
N LEU A 96 2.52 -8.41 -6.35
CA LEU A 96 1.32 -8.97 -5.76
C LEU A 96 1.54 -9.34 -4.28
N GLN A 97 0.50 -9.10 -3.50
CA GLN A 97 0.48 -9.35 -2.06
C GLN A 97 -0.74 -10.18 -1.71
N LEU A 98 -0.54 -11.16 -0.84
CA LEU A 98 -1.61 -11.87 -0.17
C LEU A 98 -1.88 -11.20 1.18
N VAL A 99 -3.07 -10.64 1.32
CA VAL A 99 -3.57 -10.08 2.58
C VAL A 99 -4.48 -11.12 3.23
N THR A 100 -4.12 -11.57 4.42
CA THR A 100 -4.86 -12.59 5.17
C THR A 100 -5.13 -12.17 6.60
N LEU A 101 -6.15 -12.76 7.21
CA LEU A 101 -6.49 -12.57 8.61
C LEU A 101 -6.05 -13.79 9.42
N VAL A 102 -5.41 -13.53 10.56
CA VAL A 102 -4.91 -14.56 11.47
C VAL A 102 -5.47 -14.32 12.86
N GLY A 103 -5.81 -15.39 13.59
CA GLY A 103 -6.33 -15.29 14.96
C GLY A 103 -5.28 -14.82 15.97
N GLU A 104 -5.75 -14.34 17.11
CA GLU A 104 -4.92 -13.83 18.21
C GLU A 104 -3.91 -14.86 18.77
N GLN A 105 -4.21 -16.15 18.73
CA GLN A 105 -3.30 -17.19 19.23
C GLN A 105 -2.09 -17.42 18.31
N ASP A 106 -2.30 -17.26 17.00
CA ASP A 106 -1.30 -17.56 15.98
C ASP A 106 -0.48 -16.32 15.60
N VAL A 107 -1.04 -15.11 15.71
CA VAL A 107 -0.36 -13.87 15.31
C VAL A 107 0.98 -13.68 16.05
N PHE A 108 1.08 -14.13 17.31
CA PHE A 108 2.32 -14.05 18.09
C PHE A 108 3.44 -14.97 17.57
N ARG A 109 3.06 -16.04 16.85
CA ARG A 109 4.01 -16.98 16.26
C ARG A 109 4.53 -16.51 14.90
N ILE A 110 3.82 -15.59 14.24
CA ILE A 110 4.18 -15.07 12.92
C ILE A 110 5.04 -13.82 13.06
N LYS A 111 6.17 -13.79 12.35
CA LYS A 111 7.09 -12.65 12.34
C LYS A 111 7.37 -12.18 10.91
N PRO A 112 7.59 -10.87 10.70
CA PRO A 112 8.12 -10.39 9.43
C PRO A 112 9.38 -11.14 9.05
N GLY A 113 9.46 -11.55 7.80
CA GLY A 113 10.58 -12.28 7.25
C GLY A 113 10.43 -13.80 7.15
N MET A 114 9.40 -14.38 7.78
CA MET A 114 9.11 -15.81 7.65
C MET A 114 8.76 -16.20 6.22
N ALA A 115 9.22 -17.36 5.80
CA ALA A 115 8.89 -17.95 4.51
C ALA A 115 7.45 -18.45 4.51
N VAL A 116 6.76 -18.27 3.39
CA VAL A 116 5.38 -18.71 3.18
C VAL A 116 5.31 -19.51 1.89
N GLU A 117 4.71 -20.68 1.94
CA GLU A 117 4.30 -21.43 0.75
C GLU A 117 2.85 -21.10 0.43
N VAL A 118 2.62 -20.50 -0.73
CA VAL A 118 1.29 -20.07 -1.18
C VAL A 118 0.80 -21.00 -2.28
N LYS A 119 -0.43 -21.48 -2.12
CA LYS A 119 -1.10 -22.37 -3.05
C LYS A 119 -2.31 -21.67 -3.65
N MET A 120 -2.52 -21.82 -4.95
CA MET A 120 -3.70 -21.30 -5.63
C MET A 120 -4.87 -22.26 -5.43
N ASN A 121 -6.03 -21.75 -5.01
CA ASN A 121 -7.21 -22.60 -4.82
C ASN A 121 -7.71 -23.17 -6.18
N ALA A 122 -7.55 -22.40 -7.25
CA ALA A 122 -7.89 -22.81 -8.62
C ALA A 122 -6.89 -23.81 -9.23
N MET A 123 -5.63 -23.83 -8.77
CA MET A 123 -4.56 -24.69 -9.31
C MET A 123 -3.68 -25.22 -8.17
N LYS A 124 -4.03 -26.41 -7.68
CA LYS A 124 -3.36 -27.04 -6.52
C LYS A 124 -1.89 -27.38 -6.74
N ASN A 125 -1.46 -27.53 -8.00
CA ASN A 125 -0.08 -27.93 -8.33
C ASN A 125 0.90 -26.75 -8.41
N VAL A 126 0.42 -25.50 -8.41
CA VAL A 126 1.29 -24.33 -8.48
C VAL A 126 1.60 -23.86 -7.07
N LYS A 127 2.86 -24.06 -6.66
CA LYS A 127 3.41 -23.56 -5.40
C LYS A 127 4.15 -22.26 -5.65
N ILE A 128 3.73 -21.21 -4.98
CA ILE A 128 4.34 -19.89 -5.05
C ILE A 128 5.04 -19.63 -3.74
N LYS A 129 6.27 -19.16 -3.80
CA LYS A 129 6.99 -18.74 -2.60
C LYS A 129 6.62 -17.30 -2.27
N GLY A 130 6.57 -17.03 -0.98
CA GLY A 130 6.32 -15.70 -0.45
C GLY A 130 7.03 -15.48 0.86
N LYS A 131 6.95 -14.24 1.34
CA LYS A 131 7.58 -13.80 2.58
C LYS A 131 6.63 -12.88 3.34
N VAL A 132 6.53 -13.07 4.64
CA VAL A 132 5.75 -12.17 5.50
C VAL A 132 6.41 -10.79 5.47
N LEU A 133 5.72 -9.79 4.95
CA LEU A 133 6.20 -8.40 4.90
C LEU A 133 5.83 -7.66 6.17
N LYS A 134 4.58 -7.82 6.61
CA LYS A 134 4.04 -7.07 7.75
C LYS A 134 2.99 -7.89 8.49
N VAL A 135 3.02 -7.77 9.81
CA VAL A 135 1.98 -8.27 10.72
C VAL A 135 1.38 -7.04 11.40
N SER A 136 0.07 -6.86 11.30
CA SER A 136 -0.62 -5.75 11.97
C SER A 136 -0.55 -5.92 13.49
N LYS A 137 -0.28 -4.83 14.19
CA LYS A 137 -0.35 -4.78 15.67
C LYS A 137 -1.76 -4.45 16.19
N PHE A 138 -2.66 -4.12 15.27
CA PHE A 138 -4.04 -3.78 15.59
C PHE A 138 -4.95 -4.88 15.04
N ALA A 139 -5.88 -5.33 15.88
CA ALA A 139 -6.95 -6.20 15.44
C ALA A 139 -7.79 -5.46 14.40
N LYS A 140 -8.22 -6.18 13.36
CA LYS A 140 -9.14 -5.63 12.37
C LYS A 140 -10.46 -5.33 13.08
N ALA A 141 -10.95 -4.10 12.91
CA ALA A 141 -12.26 -3.73 13.42
C ALA A 141 -13.33 -4.60 12.76
N VAL A 142 -13.84 -5.57 13.49
CA VAL A 142 -15.04 -6.33 13.12
C VAL A 142 -16.25 -5.40 13.23
N SER A 143 -17.15 -5.48 12.24
CA SER A 143 -18.44 -4.77 12.26
C SER A 143 -19.23 -5.16 13.52
N GLU A 144 -20.15 -4.29 13.97
CA GLU A 144 -20.92 -4.56 15.20
C GLU A 144 -21.69 -5.88 15.15
N GLU A 145 -22.12 -6.30 13.97
CA GLU A 145 -22.78 -7.60 13.72
C GLU A 145 -21.87 -8.80 14.01
N GLN A 146 -20.55 -8.69 13.75
CA GLN A 146 -19.59 -9.76 14.04
C GLN A 146 -19.17 -9.81 15.51
N ARG A 147 -19.33 -8.71 16.27
CA ARG A 147 -19.03 -8.69 17.72
C ARG A 147 -19.99 -9.57 18.52
N ASN A 148 -21.23 -9.73 18.06
CA ASN A 148 -22.24 -10.57 18.71
C ASN A 148 -21.94 -12.08 18.64
N ASN A 149 -21.02 -12.52 17.77
CA ASN A 149 -20.67 -13.93 17.57
C ASN A 149 -19.46 -14.41 18.38
N ASN A 150 -19.02 -13.65 19.40
CA ASN A 150 -17.90 -14.01 20.27
C ASN A 150 -16.63 -14.44 19.50
N GLN A 151 -16.43 -13.85 18.31
CA GLN A 151 -15.33 -14.22 17.43
C GLN A 151 -14.01 -13.67 18.00
N PRO A 152 -12.95 -14.50 18.11
CA PRO A 152 -11.66 -14.03 18.58
C PRO A 152 -11.09 -12.93 17.68
N ALA A 153 -10.24 -12.07 18.26
CA ALA A 153 -9.63 -10.98 17.52
C ALA A 153 -8.81 -11.50 16.34
N GLN A 154 -8.97 -10.87 15.17
CA GLN A 154 -8.24 -11.19 13.96
C GLN A 154 -7.28 -10.07 13.58
N PHE A 155 -6.09 -10.44 13.13
CA PHE A 155 -5.01 -9.53 12.77
C PHE A 155 -4.64 -9.69 11.30
N GLU A 156 -4.44 -8.58 10.61
CA GLU A 156 -4.03 -8.58 9.21
C GLU A 156 -2.55 -8.92 9.06
N VAL A 157 -2.24 -9.86 8.17
CA VAL A 157 -0.88 -10.23 7.78
C VAL A 157 -0.74 -10.02 6.27
N ILE A 158 0.28 -9.26 5.89
CA ILE A 158 0.62 -8.98 4.49
C ILE A 158 1.81 -9.84 4.09
N ILE A 159 1.61 -10.65 3.06
CA ILE A 159 2.60 -11.59 2.53
C ILE A 159 2.93 -11.14 1.11
N GLY A 160 4.21 -10.85 0.85
CA GLY A 160 4.70 -10.58 -0.50
C GLY A 160 4.86 -11.89 -1.26
N LEU A 161 4.43 -11.90 -2.51
CA LEU A 161 4.50 -13.07 -3.39
C LEU A 161 5.62 -12.89 -4.42
N ASP A 162 6.33 -13.96 -4.73
CA ASP A 162 7.24 -13.97 -5.87
C ASP A 162 6.45 -13.85 -7.18
N VAL A 163 7.08 -13.25 -8.20
CA VAL A 163 6.47 -13.04 -9.51
C VAL A 163 6.12 -14.39 -10.13
N ASN A 164 4.85 -14.56 -10.49
CA ASN A 164 4.35 -15.74 -11.18
C ASN A 164 3.34 -15.31 -12.24
N GLU A 165 3.49 -15.81 -13.46
CA GLU A 165 2.62 -15.45 -14.59
C GLU A 165 1.16 -15.87 -14.38
N ASN A 166 0.92 -16.88 -13.53
CA ASN A 166 -0.43 -17.37 -13.23
C ASN A 166 -1.13 -16.57 -12.12
N LEU A 167 -0.43 -15.66 -11.45
CA LEU A 167 -1.03 -14.84 -10.40
C LEU A 167 -1.76 -13.64 -10.99
N ILE A 168 -3.06 -13.59 -10.71
CA ILE A 168 -3.94 -12.49 -11.07
C ILE A 168 -4.46 -11.85 -9.79
N ALA A 169 -4.53 -10.52 -9.77
CA ALA A 169 -5.13 -9.80 -8.65
C ALA A 169 -6.60 -10.20 -8.49
N GLY A 170 -7.03 -10.45 -7.25
CA GLY A 170 -8.40 -10.87 -6.92
C GLY A 170 -8.60 -12.38 -6.78
N LEU A 171 -7.58 -13.20 -7.04
CA LEU A 171 -7.64 -14.64 -6.77
C LEU A 171 -7.60 -14.95 -5.27
N SER A 172 -8.34 -15.98 -4.87
CA SER A 172 -8.26 -16.57 -3.53
C SER A 172 -7.07 -17.53 -3.45
N LEU A 173 -6.21 -17.30 -2.47
CA LEU A 173 -4.98 -18.07 -2.23
C LEU A 173 -4.97 -18.61 -0.80
N THR A 174 -4.25 -19.71 -0.59
CA THR A 174 -4.00 -20.30 0.74
C THR A 174 -2.51 -20.24 1.04
N GLY A 175 -2.13 -19.57 2.13
CA GLY A 175 -0.74 -19.48 2.58
C GLY A 175 -0.46 -20.45 3.72
N GLN A 176 0.68 -21.13 3.67
CA GLN A 176 1.19 -22.01 4.71
C GLN A 176 2.48 -21.41 5.26
N ILE A 177 2.47 -21.05 6.54
CA ILE A 177 3.62 -20.45 7.24
C ILE A 177 4.18 -21.48 8.20
N GLU A 178 5.45 -21.82 8.04
CA GLU A 178 6.17 -22.68 8.99
C GLU A 178 6.59 -21.83 10.19
N THR A 179 5.92 -22.01 11.33
CA THR A 179 6.16 -21.20 12.54
C THR A 179 7.27 -21.77 13.43
N GLN A 180 7.41 -23.09 13.45
CA GLN A 180 8.44 -23.82 14.19
C GLN A 180 8.85 -25.06 13.42
N ARG A 181 10.15 -25.36 13.44
CA ARG A 181 10.74 -26.58 12.89
C ARG A 181 11.72 -27.13 13.91
N LYS A 182 11.61 -28.42 14.21
CA LYS A 182 12.57 -29.13 15.04
C LYS A 182 13.02 -30.39 14.33
N GLU A 183 14.31 -30.48 14.10
CA GLU A 183 14.93 -31.66 13.46
C GLU A 183 15.41 -32.63 14.55
N ASN A 184 15.49 -33.92 14.20
CA ASN A 184 15.94 -34.99 15.10
C ASN A 184 15.13 -35.11 16.41
N ALA A 185 13.81 -34.94 16.32
CA ALA A 185 12.88 -35.15 17.44
C ALA A 185 12.27 -36.56 17.38
N ILE A 186 12.12 -37.21 18.54
CA ILE A 186 11.29 -38.42 18.67
C ILE A 186 9.84 -37.97 18.58
N VAL A 187 9.10 -38.51 17.62
CA VAL A 187 7.70 -38.16 17.40
C VAL A 187 6.85 -39.42 17.38
N VAL A 188 5.65 -39.31 17.92
CA VAL A 188 4.60 -40.32 17.81
C VAL A 188 3.39 -39.71 17.09
N PRO A 189 2.57 -40.51 16.41
CA PRO A 189 1.29 -40.01 15.88
C PRO A 189 0.46 -39.41 17.01
N THR A 190 -0.13 -38.23 16.81
CA THR A 190 -0.91 -37.53 17.85
C THR A 190 -2.05 -38.41 18.36
N VAL A 191 -2.64 -39.24 17.50
CA VAL A 191 -3.70 -40.21 17.83
C VAL A 191 -3.28 -41.30 18.83
N ALA A 192 -1.98 -41.55 19.01
CA ALA A 192 -1.45 -42.50 19.98
C ALA A 192 -1.31 -41.91 21.39
N VAL A 193 -1.34 -40.57 21.51
CA VAL A 193 -1.12 -39.85 22.76
C VAL A 193 -2.41 -39.77 23.56
N MET A 194 -2.42 -40.37 24.74
CA MET A 194 -3.54 -40.34 25.68
C MET A 194 -3.30 -39.29 26.76
N ARG A 195 -4.36 -38.54 27.09
CA ARG A 195 -4.34 -37.50 28.12
C ARG A 195 -5.42 -37.81 29.15
N GLU A 196 -5.02 -38.15 30.37
CA GLU A 196 -5.91 -38.40 31.50
C GLU A 196 -5.59 -37.46 32.66
N LYS A 197 -6.49 -36.51 32.93
CA LYS A 197 -6.34 -35.49 33.98
C LYS A 197 -4.98 -34.75 33.86
N GLU A 198 -3.98 -35.15 34.64
CA GLU A 198 -2.64 -34.56 34.67
C GLU A 198 -1.55 -35.46 34.05
N SER A 199 -1.89 -36.68 33.60
CA SER A 199 -0.93 -37.62 33.02
C SER A 199 -1.09 -37.67 31.49
N VAL A 200 0.04 -37.54 30.79
CA VAL A 200 0.13 -37.76 29.34
C VAL A 200 0.96 -39.03 29.12
N PHE A 201 0.42 -39.97 28.37
CA PHE A 201 1.03 -41.28 28.20
C PHE A 201 0.72 -41.88 26.83
N VAL A 202 1.48 -42.90 26.46
CA VAL A 202 1.24 -43.75 25.29
C VAL A 202 1.20 -45.22 25.73
N MET A 203 0.62 -46.07 24.90
CA MET A 203 0.70 -47.52 25.07
C MET A 203 1.82 -48.07 24.20
N ILE A 204 2.84 -48.67 24.82
CA ILE A 204 3.94 -49.32 24.10
C ILE A 204 3.69 -50.83 24.00
N ASP A 205 3.97 -51.41 22.85
CA ASP A 205 3.94 -52.87 22.66
C ASP A 205 5.24 -53.48 23.20
N LYS A 206 5.11 -54.40 24.16
CA LYS A 206 6.23 -55.18 24.72
C LYS A 206 6.40 -56.54 24.04
N GLY A 207 5.58 -56.85 23.06
CA GLY A 207 5.49 -58.17 22.43
C GLY A 207 4.58 -59.12 23.21
N ASN A 208 4.29 -60.27 22.61
CA ASN A 208 3.40 -61.31 23.17
C ASN A 208 1.99 -60.81 23.55
N GLY A 209 1.51 -59.75 22.87
CA GLY A 209 0.19 -59.15 23.13
C GLY A 209 0.12 -58.33 24.42
N GLN A 210 1.26 -58.02 25.05
CA GLN A 210 1.29 -57.18 26.25
C GLN A 210 1.57 -55.72 25.89
N VAL A 211 0.71 -54.83 26.37
CA VAL A 211 0.88 -53.38 26.24
C VAL A 211 1.22 -52.78 27.61
N GLU A 212 2.20 -51.88 27.63
CA GLU A 212 2.59 -51.14 28.83
C GLU A 212 2.20 -49.67 28.67
N ARG A 213 1.61 -49.09 29.72
CA ARG A 213 1.40 -47.64 29.81
C ARG A 213 2.73 -46.95 30.10
N LYS A 214 3.18 -46.09 29.20
CA LYS A 214 4.38 -45.30 29.36
C LYS A 214 4.05 -43.82 29.44
N GLU A 215 4.30 -43.20 30.59
CA GLU A 215 4.19 -41.75 30.72
C GLU A 215 5.24 -41.04 29.88
N ILE A 216 4.81 -39.98 29.21
CA ILE A 216 5.65 -39.18 28.33
C ILE A 216 5.50 -37.70 28.62
N LYS A 217 6.57 -36.96 28.36
CA LYS A 217 6.55 -35.50 28.36
C LYS A 217 6.50 -35.03 26.91
N VAL A 218 5.43 -34.33 26.55
CA VAL A 218 5.22 -33.85 25.19
C VAL A 218 5.84 -32.47 24.96
N GLY A 219 6.31 -32.25 23.74
CA GLY A 219 6.89 -30.99 23.26
C GLY A 219 6.00 -30.32 22.21
N LEU A 220 6.59 -30.03 21.05
CA LEU A 220 5.86 -29.49 19.91
C LEU A 220 4.80 -30.47 19.42
N GLU A 221 3.57 -29.98 19.24
CA GLU A 221 2.46 -30.76 18.71
C GLU A 221 1.98 -30.19 17.38
N THR A 222 1.71 -31.10 16.44
CA THR A 222 1.08 -30.82 15.16
C THR A 222 -0.20 -31.66 15.04
N SER A 223 -1.02 -31.40 14.02
CA SER A 223 -2.25 -32.17 13.80
C SER A 223 -2.02 -33.67 13.54
N GLU A 224 -0.82 -34.06 13.11
CA GLU A 224 -0.50 -35.46 12.77
C GLU A 224 0.47 -36.11 13.77
N LYS A 225 1.40 -35.33 14.33
CA LYS A 225 2.50 -35.83 15.16
C LYS A 225 2.69 -34.99 16.41
N THR A 226 3.03 -35.65 17.51
CA THR A 226 3.43 -35.04 18.78
C THR A 226 4.88 -35.40 19.08
N GLU A 227 5.69 -34.39 19.40
CA GLU A 227 7.05 -34.58 19.90
C GLU A 227 7.03 -35.15 21.33
N VAL A 228 7.92 -36.10 21.58
CA VAL A 228 8.19 -36.69 22.89
C VAL A 228 9.57 -36.26 23.37
N LEU A 229 9.60 -35.48 24.45
CA LEU A 229 10.82 -34.97 25.09
C LEU A 229 11.43 -36.00 26.04
N GLU A 230 10.59 -36.72 26.77
CA GLU A 230 10.99 -37.72 27.77
C GLU A 230 10.00 -38.88 27.76
N GLY A 231 10.48 -40.09 28.08
CA GLY A 231 9.64 -41.28 28.29
C GLY A 231 9.74 -42.35 27.21
N LEU A 232 10.16 -41.99 25.99
CA LEU A 232 10.37 -42.93 24.87
C LEU A 232 11.79 -42.83 24.30
N LYS A 233 12.20 -43.90 23.63
CA LYS A 233 13.44 -44.00 22.87
C LYS A 233 13.14 -44.38 21.42
N GLU A 234 14.10 -44.09 20.55
CA GLU A 234 14.05 -44.56 19.17
C GLU A 234 13.97 -46.09 19.12
N GLY A 235 13.04 -46.62 18.32
CA GLY A 235 12.76 -48.05 18.22
C GLY A 235 11.60 -48.55 19.08
N ASP A 236 11.08 -47.75 20.02
CA ASP A 236 9.88 -48.11 20.78
C ASP A 236 8.65 -48.17 19.85
N THR A 237 7.86 -49.25 19.94
CA THR A 237 6.65 -49.43 19.15
C THR A 237 5.43 -48.97 19.95
N VAL A 238 4.75 -47.94 19.44
CA VAL A 238 3.51 -47.40 20.04
C VAL A 238 2.28 -47.96 19.35
N VAL A 239 1.27 -48.29 20.14
CA VAL A 239 -0.01 -48.80 19.66
C VAL A 239 -0.91 -47.63 19.27
N LEU A 240 -1.48 -47.71 18.05
CA LEU A 240 -2.47 -46.75 17.57
C LEU A 240 -3.87 -47.20 18.00
N GLN A 241 -4.77 -46.24 18.22
CA GLN A 241 -6.21 -46.49 18.31
C GLN A 241 -6.91 -46.25 16.99
#